data_AF-A0A0M5LEU7-F1
#
_entry.id   AF-A0A0M5LEU7-F1
#
_cell.length_a   1.000
_cell.length_b   1.000
_cell.length_c   1.000
_cell.angle_alpha   90.00
_cell.angle_beta   90.00
_cell.angle_gamma   90.00
#
_symmetry.space_group_name_H-M   'P 1'
#
loop_
_entity.id
_entity.type
_entity.pdbx_description
1 polymer ?
#
loop_
_entity_poly.entity_id
_entity_poly.type
_entity_poly.pdbx_seq_one_letter_code
_entity_poly.pdbx_strand_id
1 'polypeptide(L)'
;MKKILITALSVFALTAQANFLGASHDWNNGSSDPFKSAISAAETGYKANLAVNMAWRDTGKMIKDAKKLNAAGKTAAAVKLANAAHHQTVQATAQVDAALTAGPRF
;
A
#
# COMPACT_ATOMS: atom_id res chain seq x y z
N MET A 1 -5.27 -42.86 -12.46
CA MET A 1 -6.71 -42.92 -12.84
C MET A 1 -7.11 -41.59 -13.44
N LYS A 2 -8.06 -41.65 -14.37
CA LYS A 2 -8.52 -40.60 -15.28
C LYS A 2 -8.84 -39.24 -14.61
N LYS A 3 -8.30 -38.19 -15.23
CA LYS A 3 -8.95 -36.92 -15.64
C LYS A 3 -10.12 -36.44 -14.78
N ILE A 4 -10.00 -35.27 -14.16
CA ILE A 4 -11.01 -34.20 -14.33
C ILE A 4 -10.29 -32.84 -14.31
N LEU A 5 -10.21 -32.26 -15.51
CA LEU A 5 -9.92 -30.86 -15.78
C LEU A 5 -11.25 -30.11 -15.58
N ILE A 6 -11.36 -29.23 -14.58
CA ILE A 6 -12.50 -28.30 -14.48
C ILE A 6 -12.01 -26.92 -14.89
N THR A 7 -12.16 -26.66 -16.19
CA THR A 7 -11.98 -25.36 -16.82
C THR A 7 -13.18 -24.49 -16.46
N ALA A 8 -13.09 -23.70 -15.40
CA ALA A 8 -14.05 -22.62 -15.14
C ALA A 8 -13.49 -21.33 -15.76
N LEU A 9 -13.74 -21.18 -17.07
CA LEU A 9 -13.46 -19.95 -17.82
C LEU A 9 -14.57 -18.95 -17.46
N SER A 10 -14.35 -18.13 -16.45
CA SER A 10 -15.22 -16.99 -16.12
C SER A 10 -15.05 -15.93 -17.20
N VAL A 11 -15.91 -15.98 -18.22
CA VAL A 11 -16.08 -14.89 -19.20
C VAL A 11 -16.80 -13.75 -18.49
N PHE A 12 -16.04 -12.81 -17.95
CA PHE A 12 -16.59 -11.53 -17.50
C PHE A 12 -16.81 -10.68 -18.75
N ALA A 13 -18.08 -10.49 -19.13
CA ALA A 13 -18.45 -9.58 -20.21
C ALA A 13 -18.10 -8.15 -19.78
N LEU A 14 -17.04 -7.60 -20.36
CA LEU A 14 -16.65 -6.21 -20.19
C LEU A 14 -17.63 -5.33 -20.98
N THR A 15 -18.69 -4.86 -20.35
CA THR A 15 -19.53 -3.81 -20.93
C THR A 15 -18.76 -2.49 -20.83
N ALA A 16 -18.11 -2.12 -21.93
CA ALA A 16 -17.53 -0.79 -22.09
C ALA A 16 -18.67 0.24 -22.18
N GLN A 17 -19.05 0.83 -21.06
CA GLN A 17 -19.79 2.09 -21.06
C GLN A 17 -18.77 3.22 -21.22
N ALA A 18 -18.65 3.71 -22.45
CA ALA A 18 -17.98 4.97 -22.76
C ALA A 18 -18.86 6.12 -22.22
N ASN A 19 -18.66 6.49 -20.95
CA ASN A 19 -19.18 7.74 -20.44
C ASN A 19 -18.30 8.89 -20.93
N PHE A 20 -18.79 9.51 -22.00
CA PHE A 20 -18.36 10.78 -22.53
C PHE A 20 -18.66 11.89 -21.50
N LEU A 21 -17.74 12.14 -20.58
CA LEU A 21 -17.78 13.30 -19.70
C LEU A 21 -16.56 14.17 -20.00
N GLY A 22 -16.83 15.31 -20.61
CA GLY A 22 -15.85 16.37 -20.80
C GLY A 22 -15.42 16.94 -19.46
N ALA A 23 -14.14 16.83 -19.19
CA ALA A 23 -13.38 17.76 -18.36
C ALA A 23 -11.91 17.61 -18.79
N SER A 24 -11.23 18.74 -18.95
CA SER A 24 -9.79 18.88 -19.21
C SER A 24 -8.98 17.64 -18.83
N HIS A 25 -8.62 16.86 -19.84
CA HIS A 25 -7.73 15.72 -19.64
C HIS A 25 -6.32 16.31 -19.51
N ASP A 26 -5.91 16.63 -18.29
CA ASP A 26 -4.51 16.89 -17.99
C ASP A 26 -3.75 15.56 -18.14
N TRP A 27 -3.24 15.30 -19.34
CA TRP A 27 -2.36 14.16 -19.65
C TRP A 27 -1.06 14.13 -18.80
N ASN A 28 -0.89 15.11 -17.90
CA ASN A 28 0.22 15.24 -16.96
C ASN A 28 -0.17 14.99 -15.48
N ASN A 29 -1.45 14.75 -15.15
CA ASN A 29 -1.84 14.34 -13.79
C ASN A 29 -1.50 12.86 -13.49
N GLY A 30 -1.09 12.14 -14.52
CA GLY A 30 -0.61 10.76 -14.49
C GLY A 30 0.91 10.64 -14.57
N SER A 31 1.69 11.56 -13.98
CA SER A 31 3.03 11.16 -13.57
C SER A 31 2.83 10.05 -12.55
N SER A 32 2.96 8.81 -13.01
CA SER A 32 2.98 7.60 -12.20
C SER A 32 4.27 7.59 -11.38
N ASP A 33 4.50 8.64 -10.60
CA ASP A 33 5.65 8.80 -9.73
C ASP A 33 5.55 7.68 -8.68
N PRO A 34 6.35 6.61 -8.83
CA PRO A 34 6.21 5.44 -7.98
C PRO A 34 6.53 5.79 -6.53
N PHE A 35 7.35 6.82 -6.30
CA PHE A 35 7.69 7.27 -4.96
C PHE A 35 6.51 7.99 -4.31
N LYS A 36 5.82 8.91 -5.01
CA LYS A 36 4.62 9.58 -4.48
C LYS A 36 3.53 8.59 -4.09
N SER A 37 3.29 7.58 -4.93
CA SER A 37 2.30 6.53 -4.62
C SER A 37 2.71 5.73 -3.38
N ALA A 38 3.95 5.21 -3.36
CA ALA A 38 4.46 4.38 -2.27
C ALA A 38 4.52 5.14 -0.93
N ILE A 39 4.99 6.39 -0.93
CA ILE A 39 5.10 7.19 0.30
C ILE A 39 3.71 7.56 0.84
N SER A 40 2.76 7.89 -0.03
CA SER A 40 1.37 8.19 0.38
C SER A 40 0.69 6.98 1.04
N ALA A 41 0.89 5.78 0.47
CA ALA A 41 0.37 4.54 1.06
C ALA A 41 0.99 4.25 2.44
N ALA A 42 2.31 4.45 2.58
CA ALA A 42 3.00 4.27 3.86
C ALA A 42 2.55 5.29 4.92
N GLU A 43 2.39 6.56 4.55
CA GLU A 43 1.95 7.62 5.46
C GLU A 43 0.50 7.43 5.92
N THR A 44 -0.38 7.06 4.98
CA THR A 44 -1.78 6.78 5.29
C THR A 44 -1.91 5.61 6.26
N GLY A 45 -1.22 4.49 5.99
CA GLY A 45 -1.21 3.35 6.90
C GLY A 45 -0.59 3.68 8.26
N TYR A 46 0.49 4.45 8.29
CA TYR A 46 1.13 4.85 9.54
C TYR A 46 0.23 5.74 10.40
N LYS A 47 -0.50 6.67 9.78
CA LYS A 47 -1.50 7.50 10.46
C LYS A 47 -2.64 6.67 11.04
N ALA A 48 -3.13 5.68 10.30
CA ALA A 48 -4.15 4.75 10.79
C ALA A 48 -3.65 3.97 12.01
N ASN A 49 -2.40 3.47 11.97
CA ASN A 49 -1.81 2.75 13.09
C ASN A 49 -1.56 3.62 14.31
N LEU A 50 -1.22 4.91 14.13
CA LEU A 50 -1.10 5.87 15.23
C LEU A 50 -2.42 6.04 15.97
N ALA A 51 -3.54 6.11 15.23
CA ALA A 51 -4.88 6.29 15.81
C ALA A 51 -5.30 5.11 16.72
N VAL A 52 -4.75 3.92 16.50
CA VAL A 52 -5.02 2.72 17.31
C VAL A 52 -3.84 2.32 18.20
N ASN A 53 -2.85 3.21 18.40
CA ASN A 53 -1.65 2.97 19.21
C ASN A 53 -0.81 1.74 18.79
N MET A 54 -0.86 1.35 17.51
CA MET A 54 -0.09 0.23 16.95
C MET A 54 0.99 0.68 15.97
N ALA A 55 1.32 1.97 15.94
CA ALA A 55 2.38 2.48 15.08
C ALA A 55 3.78 2.13 15.62
N TRP A 56 4.54 1.35 14.86
CA TRP A 56 5.93 1.05 15.20
C TRP A 56 6.84 2.24 14.89
N ARG A 57 7.69 2.61 15.85
CA ARG A 57 8.65 3.72 15.70
C ARG A 57 9.52 3.59 14.45
N ASP A 58 10.00 2.38 14.18
CA ASP A 58 10.93 2.13 13.07
C ASP A 58 10.23 2.31 11.72
N THR A 59 8.94 2.02 11.60
CA THR A 59 8.14 2.36 10.40
C THR A 59 8.11 3.86 10.14
N GLY A 60 7.91 4.67 11.18
CA GLY A 60 7.98 6.14 11.07
C GLY A 60 9.37 6.63 10.65
N LYS A 61 10.45 5.98 11.10
CA LYS A 61 11.81 6.28 10.66
C LYS A 61 12.02 5.90 9.19
N MET A 62 11.53 4.74 8.75
CA MET A 62 11.62 4.30 7.35
C MET A 62 10.94 5.30 6.40
N ILE A 63 9.77 5.84 6.75
CA ILE A 63 9.08 6.88 5.97
C ILE A 63 9.96 8.13 5.83
N LYS A 64 10.55 8.61 6.93
CA LYS A 64 11.47 9.76 6.91
C LYS A 64 12.70 9.51 6.03
N ASP A 65 13.30 8.34 6.15
CA ASP A 65 14.49 7.98 5.39
C ASP A 65 14.17 7.78 3.90
N ALA A 66 12.99 7.27 3.55
CA ALA A 66 12.52 7.18 2.17
C ALA A 66 12.42 8.57 1.51
N LYS A 67 11.85 9.56 2.23
CA LYS A 67 11.82 10.96 1.76
C LYS A 67 13.21 11.54 1.53
N LYS A 68 14.16 11.30 2.45
CA LYS A 68 15.55 11.75 2.30
C LYS A 68 16.23 11.11 1.09
N LEU A 69 16.01 9.81 0.86
CA LEU A 69 16.55 9.12 -0.32
C LEU A 69 16.01 9.72 -1.62
N ASN A 70 14.71 10.01 -1.68
CA ASN A 70 14.12 10.62 -2.87
C ASN A 70 14.67 12.03 -3.12
N ALA A 71 14.80 12.84 -2.06
CA ALA A 71 15.41 14.17 -2.14
C ALA A 71 16.87 14.14 -2.61
N ALA A 72 17.59 13.05 -2.32
CA ALA A 72 18.96 12.82 -2.79
C ALA A 72 19.03 12.20 -4.21
N GLY A 73 17.91 12.14 -4.95
CA GLY A 73 17.83 11.54 -6.29
C GLY A 73 17.89 10.00 -6.30
N LYS A 74 17.88 9.34 -5.14
CA LYS A 74 17.93 7.88 -5.01
C LYS A 74 16.52 7.28 -5.06
N THR A 75 15.75 7.61 -6.09
CA THR A 75 14.31 7.31 -6.18
C THR A 75 14.00 5.81 -6.08
N ALA A 76 14.77 4.93 -6.73
CA ALA A 76 14.52 3.48 -6.63
C ALA A 76 14.67 2.94 -5.19
N ALA A 77 15.69 3.42 -4.47
CA ALA A 77 15.89 3.06 -3.06
C ALA A 77 14.78 3.65 -2.18
N ALA A 78 14.34 4.88 -2.47
CA ALA A 78 13.24 5.53 -1.79
C ALA A 78 11.91 4.76 -1.95
N VAL A 79 11.58 4.34 -3.17
CA VAL A 79 10.39 3.52 -3.48
C VAL A 79 10.44 2.21 -2.71
N LYS A 80 11.57 1.50 -2.75
CA LYS A 80 11.74 0.23 -2.03
C LYS A 80 11.52 0.40 -0.53
N LEU A 81 12.08 1.46 0.06
CA LEU A 81 11.95 1.71 1.50
C LEU A 81 10.52 2.14 1.88
N ALA A 82 9.86 2.95 1.05
CA ALA A 82 8.47 3.36 1.25
C ALA A 82 7.51 2.15 1.17
N ASN A 83 7.69 1.25 0.20
CA ASN A 83 6.91 0.02 0.11
C ASN A 83 7.12 -0.91 1.31
N ALA A 84 8.36 -1.02 1.79
CA ALA A 84 8.65 -1.79 3.01
C ALA A 84 7.98 -1.17 4.25
N ALA A 85 7.97 0.16 4.35
CA ALA A 85 7.25 0.86 5.42
C ALA A 85 5.73 0.61 5.32
N HIS A 86 5.14 0.70 4.12
CA HIS A 86 3.73 0.38 3.92
C HIS A 86 3.41 -1.07 4.33
N HIS A 87 4.24 -2.03 3.96
CA HIS A 87 4.06 -3.43 4.40
C HIS A 87 4.05 -3.54 5.94
N GLN A 88 4.95 -2.84 6.64
CA GLN A 88 4.92 -2.82 8.11
C GLN A 88 3.64 -2.18 8.66
N THR A 89 3.07 -1.16 7.99
CA THR A 89 1.80 -0.59 8.43
C THR A 89 0.67 -1.62 8.37
N VAL A 90 0.58 -2.38 7.27
CA VAL A 90 -0.42 -3.46 7.11
C VAL A 90 -0.24 -4.55 8.17
N GLN A 91 1.00 -4.96 8.44
CA GLN A 91 1.30 -5.96 9.47
C GLN A 91 0.92 -5.49 10.87
N ALA A 92 1.23 -4.23 11.20
CA ALA A 92 0.84 -3.64 12.48
C ALA A 92 -0.69 -3.53 12.62
N THR A 93 -1.42 -3.22 11.54
CA THR A 93 -2.89 -3.28 11.55
C THR A 93 -3.39 -4.69 11.83
N ALA A 94 -2.82 -5.72 11.20
CA ALA A 94 -3.19 -7.11 11.44
C ALA A 94 -2.90 -7.59 12.87
N GLN A 95 -1.98 -6.95 13.57
CA GLN A 95 -1.66 -7.25 14.97
C GLN A 95 -2.58 -6.57 15.98
N VAL A 96 -3.48 -5.68 15.56
CA VAL A 96 -4.41 -4.98 16.48
C VAL A 96 -5.23 -5.98 17.29
N ASP A 97 -5.88 -6.95 16.64
CA ASP A 97 -6.73 -7.94 17.33
C ASP A 97 -5.94 -8.85 18.27
N ALA A 98 -4.72 -9.24 17.85
CA ALA A 98 -3.82 -10.03 18.68
C ALA A 98 -3.35 -9.24 19.92
N ALA A 99 -3.10 -7.94 19.78
CA ALA A 99 -2.71 -7.08 20.89
C ALA A 99 -3.85 -6.88 21.89
N LEU A 100 -5.10 -6.78 21.42
CA LEU A 100 -6.29 -6.65 22.28
C LEU A 100 -6.59 -7.92 23.09
N THR A 101 -6.27 -9.09 22.53
CA THR A 101 -6.57 -10.40 23.13
C THR A 101 -5.38 -11.03 23.85
N ALA A 102 -4.20 -10.40 23.80
CA ALA A 102 -3.02 -10.81 24.53
C ALA A 102 -3.18 -10.58 26.04
N GLY A 103 -3.78 -11.56 26.72
CA GLY A 103 -3.81 -11.63 28.18
C GLY A 103 -2.44 -12.02 28.77
N PRO A 104 -2.22 -11.82 30.08
CA PRO A 104 -0.96 -12.18 30.70
C PRO A 104 -0.73 -13.69 30.59
N ARG A 105 0.48 -14.09 30.18
CA ARG A 105 0.95 -15.46 30.26
C ARG A 105 1.81 -15.56 31.52
N PHE A 106 1.15 -15.85 32.63
CA PHE A 106 1.82 -16.21 33.90
C PHE A 106 2.20 -17.69 33.89
#